data_AF-A0A6P0SQH7-F1
#
_entry.id   AF-A0A6P0SQH7-F1
#
_cell.length_a   1.000
_cell.length_b   1.000
_cell.length_c   1.000
_cell.angle_alpha   90.00
_cell.angle_beta   90.00
_cell.angle_gamma   90.00
#
_symmetry.space_group_name_H-M   'P 1'
#
loop_
_entity.id
_entity.type
_entity.pdbx_description
1 polymer ?
#
loop_
_entity_poly.entity_id
_entity_poly.type
_entity_poly.pdbx_seq_one_letter_code
_entity_poly.pdbx_strand_id
1 'polypeptide(L)' 'MADLQTFYRATNPSKTLAVDNEEDRKYYIDFSSVRGGQIIEKLRKKIAIFSPNQPTCELFTGHIGCGKSTELL' A
#
# COMPACT_ATOMS: atom_id res chain seq x y z
N MET A 1 20.43 -16.85 -19.90
CA MET A 1 20.22 -15.53 -20.55
C MET A 1 18.90 -14.98 -20.03
N ALA A 2 18.87 -13.74 -19.54
CA ALA A 2 17.62 -13.14 -19.07
C ALA A 2 16.69 -12.89 -20.26
N ASP A 3 15.42 -13.28 -20.16
CA ASP A 3 14.42 -12.98 -21.19
C ASP A 3 14.09 -11.48 -21.17
N LEU A 4 14.56 -10.77 -22.20
CA LEU A 4 14.42 -9.32 -22.33
C LEU A 4 12.94 -8.88 -22.31
N GLN A 5 12.05 -9.68 -22.89
CA GLN A 5 10.61 -9.37 -22.91
C GLN A 5 10.01 -9.44 -21.52
N THR A 6 10.35 -10.47 -20.74
CA THR A 6 9.92 -10.58 -19.34
C THR A 6 10.46 -9.43 -18.50
N PHE A 7 11.74 -9.05 -18.66
CA PHE A 7 12.31 -7.93 -17.92
C PHE A 7 11.59 -6.61 -18.25
N TYR A 8 11.41 -6.29 -19.54
CA TYR A 8 10.73 -5.08 -19.99
C TYR A 8 9.28 -4.99 -19.46
N ARG A 9 8.56 -6.13 -19.43
CA ARG A 9 7.19 -6.20 -18.89
C ARG A 9 7.15 -6.03 -17.38
N ALA A 10 8.12 -6.58 -16.66
CA ALA A 10 8.22 -6.46 -15.20
C ALA A 10 8.57 -5.03 -14.75
N THR A 11 9.32 -4.29 -15.57
CA THR A 11 9.71 -2.90 -15.27
C THR A 11 8.74 -1.84 -15.82
N ASN A 12 7.60 -2.23 -16.40
CA ASN A 12 6.62 -1.28 -16.92
C ASN A 12 5.88 -0.58 -15.77
N PRO A 13 6.10 0.72 -15.53
CA PRO A 13 5.51 1.43 -14.40
C PRO A 13 3.99 1.60 -14.51
N SER A 14 3.41 1.41 -15.70
CA SER A 14 1.96 1.44 -15.92
C SER A 14 1.26 0.12 -15.57
N LYS A 15 2.01 -0.96 -15.30
CA LYS A 15 1.47 -2.25 -14.89
C LYS A 15 1.45 -2.33 -13.36
N THR A 16 0.26 -2.32 -12.77
CA THR A 16 0.08 -2.59 -11.33
C THR A 16 0.38 -4.06 -11.02
N LEU A 17 1.14 -4.32 -9.96
CA LEU A 17 1.37 -5.67 -9.45
C LEU A 17 0.17 -6.13 -8.61
N ALA A 18 -0.41 -7.29 -8.95
CA ALA A 18 -1.48 -7.90 -8.16
C ALA A 18 -0.91 -8.89 -7.13
N VAL A 19 -1.09 -8.63 -5.84
CA VAL A 19 -0.58 -9.51 -4.75
C VAL A 19 -1.18 -10.92 -4.79
N ASP A 20 -2.38 -11.06 -5.34
CA ASP A 20 -3.07 -12.36 -5.51
C ASP A 20 -2.49 -13.19 -6.66
N ASN A 21 -1.70 -12.59 -7.54
CA ASN A 21 -1.00 -13.30 -8.60
C ASN A 21 0.39 -13.76 -8.11
N GLU A 22 0.67 -15.06 -8.21
CA GLU A 22 1.93 -15.65 -7.71
C GLU A 22 3.19 -15.09 -8.37
N GLU A 23 3.14 -14.71 -9.65
CA GLU A 23 4.28 -14.13 -10.36
C GLU A 23 4.50 -12.67 -9.94
N ASP A 24 3.43 -11.88 -9.87
CA ASP A 24 3.52 -10.48 -9.44
C ASP A 24 3.96 -10.36 -7.97
N ARG A 25 3.56 -11.31 -7.11
CA ARG A 25 3.95 -11.37 -5.69
C ARG A 25 5.47 -11.42 -5.50
N LYS A 26 6.21 -12.06 -6.42
CA LYS A 26 7.69 -12.13 -6.37
C LYS A 26 8.35 -10.75 -6.53
N TYR A 27 7.66 -9.81 -7.16
CA TYR A 27 8.13 -8.44 -7.38
C TYR A 27 7.55 -7.46 -6.35
N TYR A 28 6.69 -7.94 -5.44
CA TYR A 28 6.14 -7.11 -4.38
C TYR A 28 7.16 -6.96 -3.25
N ILE A 29 7.55 -5.71 -2.97
CA ILE A 29 8.39 -5.41 -1.82
C ILE A 29 7.49 -5.13 -0.63
N ASP A 30 7.52 -6.02 0.36
CA ASP A 30 6.79 -5.80 1.60
C ASP A 30 7.48 -4.74 2.47
N PHE A 31 6.91 -3.53 2.44
CA PHE A 31 7.33 -2.43 3.30
C PHE A 31 6.62 -2.42 4.65
N SER A 32 5.79 -3.41 4.99
CA SER A 32 5.02 -3.46 6.26
C SER A 32 5.89 -3.20 7.50
N SER A 33 7.10 -3.76 7.54
CA SER A 33 8.05 -3.60 8.64
C SER A 33 8.56 -2.16 8.84
N VAL A 34 8.53 -1.33 7.80
CA VAL A 34 8.94 0.09 7.83
C VAL A 34 7.76 1.05 7.66
N ARG A 35 6.53 0.54 7.50
CA ARG A 35 5.28 1.30 7.66
C ARG A 35 5.13 1.64 9.15
N GLY A 36 5.99 2.56 9.56
CA GLY A 36 6.21 2.97 10.93
C GLY A 36 5.35 4.18 11.23
N GLY A 37 4.12 3.91 11.68
CA GLY A 37 3.22 4.96 12.12
C GLY A 37 2.17 4.42 13.07
N GLN A 38 1.79 5.21 14.05
CA GLN A 38 0.57 4.94 14.83
C GLN A 38 -0.70 5.23 14.01
N ILE A 39 -0.66 5.14 12.67
CA ILE A 39 -1.74 5.65 11.81
C ILE A 39 -2.98 4.76 11.93
N ILE A 40 -2.80 3.43 11.92
CA ILE A 40 -3.89 2.47 12.15
C ILE A 40 -4.44 2.62 13.56
N GLU A 41 -3.57 2.74 14.56
CA GLU A 41 -3.99 2.94 15.95
C GLU A 41 -4.73 4.27 16.16
N LYS A 42 -4.28 5.36 15.52
CA LYS A 42 -4.93 6.68 15.56
C LYS A 42 -6.28 6.65 14.85
N LEU A 43 -6.35 6.04 13.66
CA LEU A 43 -7.58 5.84 12.90
C LEU A 43 -8.59 5.05 13.73
N ARG A 44 -8.15 3.91 14.31
CA ARG A 44 -8.97 3.07 15.18
C ARG A 44 -9.46 3.84 16.40
N LYS A 45 -8.59 4.60 17.09
CA LYS A 45 -8.99 5.42 18.24
C LYS A 45 -10.02 6.49 17.86
N LYS A 46 -9.84 7.16 16.71
CA LYS A 46 -10.79 8.16 16.21
C LYS A 46 -12.17 7.55 15.99
N ILE A 47 -12.24 6.42 15.29
CA ILE A 47 -13.49 5.74 14.98
C ILE A 47 -14.13 5.19 16.27
N ALA A 48 -13.41 4.38 17.03
CA ALA A 48 -13.99 3.59 18.10
C ALA A 48 -14.17 4.35 19.42
N ILE A 49 -13.32 5.34 19.70
CA ILE A 49 -13.31 6.04 21.00
C ILE A 49 -13.87 7.45 20.86
N PHE A 50 -13.36 8.22 19.89
CA PHE A 50 -13.72 9.64 19.76
C PHE A 50 -14.99 9.88 18.94
N SER A 51 -15.40 8.93 18.09
CA SER A 51 -16.56 9.08 17.19
C SER A 51 -17.37 7.77 17.02
N PRO A 52 -17.72 7.04 18.09
CA PRO A 52 -18.26 5.67 18.02
C PRO A 52 -19.57 5.52 17.21
N ASN A 53 -20.33 6.61 17.03
CA ASN A 53 -21.60 6.62 16.30
C ASN A 53 -21.66 7.75 15.25
N GLN A 54 -20.51 8.25 14.83
CA GLN A 54 -20.43 9.33 13.84
C GLN A 54 -19.48 8.94 12.72
N PRO A 55 -19.82 9.23 11.45
CA PRO A 55 -18.91 8.99 10.35
C PRO A 55 -17.65 9.85 10.52
N THR A 56 -16.49 9.24 10.32
CA THR A 56 -15.19 9.93 10.36
C THR A 56 -14.59 10.01 8.96
N CYS A 57 -13.87 11.09 8.68
CA CYS A 57 -13.03 11.24 7.49
C CYS A 57 -11.58 11.46 7.90
N GLU A 58 -10.66 10.85 7.15
CA GLU A 58 -9.21 11.03 7.26
C GLU A 58 -8.61 11.28 5.87
N LEU A 59 -7.76 12.29 5.77
CA LEU A 59 -7.11 12.67 4.52
C LEU A 59 -5.65 12.20 4.52
N PHE A 60 -5.35 11.24 3.66
CA PHE A 60 -3.97 10.78 3.43
C PHE A 60 -3.33 11.62 2.32
N THR A 61 -2.34 12.45 2.68
CA THR A 61 -1.60 13.32 1.74
C THR A 61 -0.12 12.92 1.66
N GLY A 62 0.53 13.26 0.55
CA GLY A 62 1.93 12.92 0.30
C GLY A 62 2.23 12.67 -1.18
N HIS A 63 3.51 12.63 -1.54
CA HIS A 63 3.96 12.51 -2.93
C HIS A 63 3.55 11.16 -3.57
N ILE A 64 3.49 11.08 -4.90
CA ILE A 64 3.19 9.82 -5.60
C ILE A 64 4.25 8.77 -5.21
N GLY A 65 3.82 7.54 -4.96
CA GLY A 65 4.71 6.44 -4.56
C GLY A 65 5.10 6.38 -3.08
N CYS A 66 4.66 7.33 -2.22
CA CYS A 66 4.99 7.30 -0.79
C CYS A 66 4.15 6.31 0.04
N GLY A 67 3.45 5.37 -0.59
CA GLY A 67 2.75 4.29 0.12
C GLY A 67 1.38 4.60 0.73
N LYS A 68 0.77 5.78 0.49
CA LYS A 68 -0.55 6.15 1.07
C LYS A 68 -1.64 5.10 0.88
N SER A 69 -1.77 4.56 -0.34
CA SER A 69 -2.78 3.53 -0.65
C SER A 69 -2.45 2.17 -0.07
N THR A 70 -1.17 1.90 0.18
CA THR A 70 -0.70 0.65 0.76
C THR A 70 -0.64 0.71 2.28
N GLU A 71 -0.61 1.88 2.91
CA GLU A 71 -0.57 2.05 4.38
C GLU A 71 -1.77 1.40 5.09
N LEU A 72 -2.89 1.19 4.37
CA LEU A 72 -4.11 0.56 4.86
C LEU A 72 -4.25 -0.93 4.49
N LEU A 73 -3.31 -1.48 3.69
CA LEU A 73 -3.26 -2.89 3.28
C LEU A 73 -2.37 -3.69 4.21
#